data_AF-A0A926T1P1-F1
#
_entry.id   AF-A0A926T1P1-F1
#
_cell.length_a   1.000
_cell.length_b   1.000
_cell.length_c   1.000
_cell.angle_alpha   90.00
_cell.angle_beta   90.00
_cell.angle_gamma   90.00
#
_symmetry.space_group_name_H-M   'P 1'
#
loop_
_entity.id
_entity.type
_entity.pdbx_description
1 polymer ?
#
loop_
_entity_poly.entity_id
_entity_poly.type
_entity_poly.pdbx_seq_one_letter_code
_entity_poly.pdbx_strand_id
1 'polypeptide(L)'
;MTQNPDRPKEFDAVLGGQAPEPDGNAAVLGGLEGVKRRLASASVEQFFAQLKEAIEYGAPGLDLVIQALKDEAKQVRWAAYSLLCERSGQTPQTLAVDGYEQFLGLLLRLAPVADTYISSYASDRNYGDDRAKLSTGAWTISGQTNLIRGLLKFDIPSVPKEYKLLSARLFLFAETTIPMYGQGIYNSERLGHSQLSGSNEWLLSPILSLWSQDNVTWATQPRTALDNEILVPASRSPDQNYEDIDITFLVQSCLDTGVNYGFMMKLKTEAPYREVTFHSGKAENIALRPRLDLYYA
;
A
#
# COMPACT_ATOMS: atom_id res chain seq x y z
N MET A 1 -30.21 18.21 -19.37
CA MET A 1 -30.12 19.67 -19.59
C MET A 1 -28.66 20.06 -19.50
N THR A 2 -28.04 20.44 -20.61
CA THR A 2 -26.62 20.80 -20.72
C THR A 2 -26.40 22.22 -20.18
N GLN A 3 -25.61 22.37 -19.11
CA GLN A 3 -25.21 23.69 -18.62
C GLN A 3 -24.11 24.26 -19.52
N ASN A 4 -24.25 25.53 -19.88
CA ASN A 4 -23.35 26.26 -20.77
C ASN A 4 -22.07 26.68 -19.98
N PRO A 5 -20.87 26.22 -20.38
CA PRO A 5 -19.61 26.51 -19.67
C PRO A 5 -19.19 28.00 -19.70
N ASP A 6 -19.82 28.82 -20.55
CA ASP A 6 -19.50 30.24 -20.71
C ASP A 6 -20.24 31.17 -19.72
N ARG A 7 -21.03 30.62 -18.77
CA ARG A 7 -21.78 31.44 -17.79
C ARG A 7 -21.09 31.49 -16.41
N PRO A 8 -20.94 32.68 -15.82
CA PRO A 8 -20.45 32.86 -14.45
C PRO A 8 -21.29 32.10 -13.42
N LYS A 9 -20.67 31.60 -12.34
CA LYS A 9 -21.38 30.94 -11.23
C LYS A 9 -21.65 31.94 -10.08
N GLU A 10 -22.48 31.51 -9.13
CA GLU A 10 -22.98 32.34 -8.01
C GLU A 10 -21.87 32.91 -7.10
N PHE A 11 -20.65 32.36 -7.17
CA PHE A 11 -19.49 32.80 -6.38
C PHE A 11 -18.40 33.52 -7.19
N ASP A 12 -18.65 33.85 -8.47
CA ASP A 12 -17.67 34.54 -9.31
C ASP A 12 -17.44 35.98 -8.79
N ALA A 13 -16.17 36.33 -8.50
CA ALA A 13 -15.79 37.61 -7.95
C ALA A 13 -15.98 38.78 -8.96
N VAL A 14 -16.72 39.82 -8.55
CA VAL A 14 -16.97 41.03 -9.35
C VAL A 14 -15.96 42.13 -8.97
N LEU A 15 -15.16 42.57 -9.93
CA LEU A 15 -14.18 43.66 -9.74
C LEU A 15 -14.85 45.03 -9.91
N GLY A 16 -15.01 45.77 -8.80
CA GLY A 16 -15.41 47.17 -8.80
C GLY A 16 -14.24 48.14 -8.98
N GLY A 17 -14.20 48.80 -10.14
CA GLY A 17 -13.83 50.21 -10.39
C GLY A 17 -12.46 50.79 -9.97
N GLN A 18 -11.71 51.32 -10.96
CA GLN A 18 -11.46 52.77 -11.15
C GLN A 18 -10.44 53.06 -12.30
N ALA A 19 -10.95 53.26 -13.53
CA ALA A 19 -10.49 54.21 -14.58
C ALA A 19 -11.23 53.90 -15.92
N PRO A 20 -11.56 54.91 -16.75
CA PRO A 20 -12.81 54.94 -17.51
C PRO A 20 -12.80 54.22 -18.86
N GLU A 21 -13.98 53.69 -19.22
CA GLU A 21 -14.30 52.94 -20.44
C GLU A 21 -14.29 53.81 -21.72
N PRO A 22 -14.02 53.20 -22.87
CA PRO A 22 -14.88 53.33 -24.03
C PRO A 22 -15.60 52.00 -24.29
N ASP A 23 -16.92 52.08 -24.34
CA ASP A 23 -17.87 51.06 -24.78
C ASP A 23 -18.11 49.87 -23.84
N GLY A 24 -18.87 50.12 -22.76
CA GLY A 24 -20.21 49.53 -22.64
C GLY A 24 -20.32 48.04 -22.38
N ASN A 25 -19.25 47.37 -21.95
CA ASN A 25 -19.32 46.04 -21.36
C ASN A 25 -18.37 46.01 -20.17
N ALA A 26 -18.91 46.21 -18.97
CA ALA A 26 -18.30 45.74 -17.74
C ALA A 26 -18.02 44.25 -17.92
N ALA A 27 -16.78 43.92 -18.32
CA ALA A 27 -16.41 42.56 -18.69
C ALA A 27 -16.41 41.73 -17.40
N VAL A 28 -17.49 40.99 -17.20
CA VAL A 28 -17.59 39.93 -16.20
C VAL A 28 -16.52 38.90 -16.57
N LEU A 29 -15.33 39.00 -15.96
CA LEU A 29 -14.25 38.01 -16.10
C LEU A 29 -14.54 36.76 -15.24
N GLY A 30 -15.79 36.34 -15.25
CA GLY A 30 -16.26 35.08 -14.72
C GLY A 30 -16.15 33.97 -15.76
N GLY A 31 -16.11 32.73 -15.30
CA GLY A 31 -15.95 31.55 -16.15
C GLY A 31 -14.50 31.23 -16.55
N LEU A 32 -14.37 30.17 -17.36
CA LEU A 32 -13.11 29.49 -17.68
C LEU A 32 -12.03 30.43 -18.28
N GLU A 33 -12.42 31.43 -19.07
CA GLU A 33 -11.49 32.41 -19.66
C GLU A 33 -10.91 33.38 -18.62
N GLY A 34 -11.68 33.71 -17.57
CA GLY A 34 -11.17 34.45 -16.42
C GLY A 34 -10.12 33.67 -15.65
N VAL A 35 -10.34 32.36 -15.48
CA VAL A 35 -9.40 31.43 -14.86
C VAL A 35 -8.10 31.34 -15.69
N LYS A 36 -8.19 31.16 -17.01
CA LYS A 36 -7.02 31.11 -17.92
C LYS A 36 -6.14 32.36 -17.87
N ARG A 37 -6.73 33.55 -17.78
CA ARG A 37 -5.96 34.81 -17.67
C ARG A 37 -5.25 34.95 -16.33
N ARG A 38 -5.84 34.48 -15.23
CA ARG A 38 -5.25 34.58 -13.88
C ARG A 38 -4.13 33.56 -13.66
N LEU A 39 -4.22 32.38 -14.29
CA LEU A 39 -3.19 31.34 -14.30
C LEU A 39 -1.81 31.84 -14.79
N ALA A 40 -1.78 32.84 -15.67
CA ALA A 40 -0.56 33.40 -16.23
C ALA A 40 0.25 34.31 -15.28
N SER A 41 -0.21 34.56 -14.03
CA SER A 41 0.45 35.53 -13.11
C SER A 41 0.45 35.17 -11.61
N ALA A 42 0.15 33.93 -11.22
CA ALA A 42 -0.19 33.58 -9.84
C ALA A 42 0.95 32.93 -8.99
N SER A 43 0.91 33.14 -7.67
CA SER A 43 1.73 32.43 -6.67
C SER A 43 1.21 31.00 -6.39
N VAL A 44 2.02 30.11 -5.78
CA VAL A 44 1.73 28.66 -5.63
C VAL A 44 0.38 28.36 -4.96
N GLU A 45 0.01 29.10 -3.91
CA GLU A 45 -1.26 28.91 -3.19
C GLU A 45 -2.47 29.39 -4.02
N GLN A 46 -2.30 30.46 -4.79
CA GLN A 46 -3.33 30.97 -5.70
C GLN A 46 -3.55 30.04 -6.89
N PHE A 47 -2.50 29.32 -7.32
CA PHE A 47 -2.60 28.36 -8.42
C PHE A 47 -3.37 27.09 -8.00
N PHE A 48 -3.12 26.57 -6.80
CA PHE A 48 -3.88 25.43 -6.28
C PHE A 48 -5.37 25.75 -6.13
N ALA A 49 -5.70 26.93 -5.59
CA ALA A 49 -7.08 27.38 -5.48
C ALA A 49 -7.77 27.54 -6.85
N GLN A 50 -7.05 28.04 -7.86
CA GLN A 50 -7.57 28.23 -9.22
C GLN A 50 -7.78 26.92 -9.97
N LEU A 51 -6.90 25.92 -9.82
CA LEU A 51 -7.12 24.60 -10.41
C LEU A 51 -8.30 23.87 -9.76
N LYS A 52 -8.49 24.07 -8.44
CA LYS A 52 -9.66 23.55 -7.73
C LYS A 52 -10.95 24.21 -8.21
N GLU A 53 -10.94 25.51 -8.43
CA GLU A 53 -12.06 26.25 -9.03
C GLU A 53 -12.32 25.77 -10.47
N ALA A 54 -11.26 25.57 -11.27
CA ALA A 54 -11.37 25.11 -12.65
C ALA A 54 -12.10 23.77 -12.76
N ILE A 55 -11.80 22.80 -11.89
CA ILE A 55 -12.39 21.45 -11.97
C ILE A 55 -13.91 21.44 -11.78
N GLU A 56 -14.47 22.47 -11.13
CA GLU A 56 -15.91 22.61 -10.94
C GLU A 56 -16.64 22.98 -12.23
N TYR A 57 -15.93 23.45 -13.27
CA TYR A 57 -16.51 23.78 -14.59
C TYR A 57 -16.67 22.56 -15.50
N GLY A 58 -16.60 21.33 -14.95
CA GLY A 58 -16.90 20.11 -15.70
C GLY A 58 -15.77 19.69 -16.64
N ALA A 59 -16.10 19.24 -17.85
CA ALA A 59 -15.10 18.73 -18.81
C ALA A 59 -14.05 19.79 -19.22
N PRO A 60 -14.42 21.04 -19.56
CA PRO A 60 -13.44 22.08 -19.90
C PRO A 60 -12.50 22.43 -18.75
N GLY A 61 -13.01 22.35 -17.52
CA GLY A 61 -12.26 22.53 -16.29
C GLY A 61 -11.25 21.41 -16.03
N LEU A 62 -11.69 20.17 -16.23
CA LEU A 62 -10.85 18.99 -16.15
C LEU A 62 -9.71 19.06 -17.18
N ASP A 63 -9.99 19.52 -18.40
CA ASP A 63 -8.96 19.66 -19.44
C ASP A 63 -7.86 20.64 -19.02
N LEU A 64 -8.19 21.72 -18.32
CA LEU A 64 -7.20 22.65 -17.77
C LEU A 64 -6.35 22.00 -16.68
N VAL A 65 -6.95 21.23 -15.78
CA VAL A 65 -6.21 20.50 -14.74
C VAL A 65 -5.29 19.45 -15.36
N ILE A 66 -5.74 18.75 -16.40
CA ILE A 66 -4.91 17.80 -17.16
C ILE A 66 -3.77 18.52 -17.88
N GLN A 67 -4.01 19.71 -18.44
CA GLN A 67 -2.95 20.52 -19.07
C GLN A 67 -1.91 20.98 -18.04
N ALA A 68 -2.33 21.34 -16.83
CA ALA A 68 -1.44 21.78 -15.76
C ALA A 68 -0.49 20.67 -15.25
N LEU A 69 -0.78 19.39 -15.55
CA LEU A 69 0.20 18.33 -15.35
C LEU A 69 1.47 18.59 -16.17
N LYS A 70 1.38 19.23 -17.33
CA LYS A 70 2.53 19.47 -18.21
C LYS A 70 3.30 20.77 -17.90
N ASP A 71 2.93 21.49 -16.85
CA ASP A 71 3.55 22.76 -16.48
C ASP A 71 5.02 22.57 -16.05
N GLU A 72 5.88 23.56 -16.26
CA GLU A 72 7.31 23.49 -15.89
C GLU A 72 7.54 23.58 -14.37
N ALA A 73 6.64 24.21 -13.62
CA ALA A 73 6.72 24.33 -12.19
C ALA A 73 6.22 23.04 -11.49
N LYS A 74 7.11 22.41 -10.71
CA LYS A 74 6.83 21.17 -9.96
C LYS A 74 5.60 21.29 -9.05
N GLN A 75 5.40 22.46 -8.46
CA GLN A 75 4.30 22.76 -7.55
C GLN A 75 2.95 22.78 -8.28
N VAL A 76 2.91 23.28 -9.52
CA VAL A 76 1.71 23.30 -10.36
C VAL A 76 1.32 21.90 -10.80
N ARG A 77 2.32 21.10 -11.18
CA ARG A 77 2.15 19.69 -11.54
C ARG A 77 1.60 18.85 -10.39
N TRP A 78 2.15 19.04 -9.19
CA TRP A 78 1.68 18.37 -7.98
C TRP A 78 0.24 18.79 -7.63
N ALA A 79 -0.05 20.09 -7.68
CA ALA A 79 -1.40 20.62 -7.45
C ALA A 79 -2.45 19.98 -8.37
N ALA A 80 -2.17 19.94 -9.67
CA ALA A 80 -3.03 19.31 -10.66
C ALA A 80 -3.22 17.81 -10.41
N TYR A 81 -2.14 17.09 -10.11
CA TYR A 81 -2.18 15.68 -9.79
C TYR A 81 -3.01 15.38 -8.54
N SER A 82 -2.77 16.09 -7.44
CA SER A 82 -3.53 15.91 -6.18
C SER A 82 -5.03 16.15 -6.38
N LEU A 83 -5.42 17.18 -7.14
CA LEU A 83 -6.82 17.51 -7.42
C LEU A 83 -7.53 16.44 -8.27
N LEU A 84 -6.84 15.85 -9.24
CA LEU A 84 -7.39 14.73 -10.03
C LEU A 84 -7.63 13.49 -9.18
N CYS A 85 -6.76 13.24 -8.20
CA CYS A 85 -6.90 12.12 -7.26
C CYS A 85 -8.04 12.35 -6.26
N GLU A 86 -8.17 13.57 -5.71
CA GLU A 86 -9.30 13.93 -4.84
C GLU A 86 -10.66 13.72 -5.54
N ARG A 87 -10.75 14.05 -6.84
CA ARG A 87 -11.99 13.94 -7.62
C ARG A 87 -12.37 12.50 -7.99
N SER A 88 -11.40 11.64 -8.26
CA SER A 88 -11.66 10.23 -8.61
C SER A 88 -12.06 9.39 -7.38
N GLY A 89 -11.99 9.95 -6.17
CA GLY A 89 -12.21 9.23 -4.92
C GLY A 89 -11.12 8.18 -4.66
N GLN A 90 -10.05 8.19 -5.45
CA GLN A 90 -8.91 7.29 -5.33
C GLN A 90 -7.70 8.11 -4.88
N THR A 91 -7.11 7.74 -3.74
CA THR A 91 -5.79 8.24 -3.36
C THR A 91 -4.79 8.05 -4.48
N PRO A 92 -3.77 8.92 -4.61
CA PRO A 92 -2.96 9.06 -5.80
C PRO A 92 -2.32 7.76 -6.25
N GLN A 93 -2.95 7.10 -7.21
CA GLN A 93 -2.45 5.92 -7.89
C GLN A 93 -3.18 5.84 -9.23
N THR A 94 -2.38 5.94 -10.30
CA THR A 94 -2.72 5.70 -11.72
C THR A 94 -3.46 6.77 -12.51
N LEU A 95 -2.72 7.76 -13.03
CA LEU A 95 -2.95 8.30 -14.38
C LEU A 95 -1.58 8.45 -15.06
N ALA A 96 -1.17 7.42 -15.79
CA ALA A 96 -0.09 7.51 -16.76
C ALA A 96 -0.62 8.31 -17.96
N VAL A 97 -0.09 9.51 -18.18
CA VAL A 97 -0.24 10.26 -19.43
C VAL A 97 1.16 10.38 -20.01
N ASP A 98 1.35 9.86 -21.23
CA ASP A 98 2.63 9.80 -21.94
C ASP A 98 3.45 11.08 -21.79
N GLY A 99 4.68 10.94 -21.29
CA GLY A 99 5.66 12.02 -21.09
C GLY A 99 6.02 12.34 -19.63
N TYR A 100 5.42 11.66 -18.64
CA TYR A 100 5.58 12.01 -17.21
C TYR A 100 6.70 11.28 -16.46
N GLU A 101 7.21 10.18 -17.00
CA GLU A 101 8.14 9.28 -16.30
C GLU A 101 9.58 9.80 -16.21
N GLN A 102 9.92 10.91 -16.87
CA GLN A 102 11.29 11.41 -16.83
C GLN A 102 11.64 12.13 -15.52
N PHE A 103 10.67 12.41 -14.64
CA PHE A 103 10.95 13.12 -13.38
C PHE A 103 9.95 12.76 -12.26
N LEU A 104 10.15 11.64 -11.55
CA LEU A 104 10.18 11.57 -10.06
C LEU A 104 9.69 10.27 -9.37
N GLY A 105 9.67 9.11 -10.05
CA GLY A 105 9.77 7.81 -9.37
C GLY A 105 8.69 6.76 -9.68
N LEU A 106 9.08 5.49 -9.54
CA LEU A 106 8.30 4.30 -9.92
C LEU A 106 7.77 3.57 -8.67
N LEU A 107 6.45 3.36 -8.59
CA LEU A 107 5.80 2.51 -7.57
C LEU A 107 5.40 1.16 -8.16
N LEU A 108 5.92 0.07 -7.57
CA LEU A 108 5.51 -1.29 -7.89
C LEU A 108 4.75 -1.91 -6.72
N ARG A 109 3.57 -2.46 -7.00
CA ARG A 109 2.74 -3.17 -6.01
C ARG A 109 2.71 -4.65 -6.32
N LEU A 110 3.25 -5.45 -5.41
CA LEU A 110 3.45 -6.88 -5.58
C LEU A 110 2.52 -7.68 -4.68
N ALA A 111 1.91 -8.72 -5.25
CA ALA A 111 1.24 -9.79 -4.51
C ALA A 111 2.25 -10.93 -4.27
N PRO A 112 2.07 -11.75 -3.22
CA PRO A 112 2.92 -12.90 -3.00
C PRO A 112 2.76 -13.92 -4.13
N VAL A 113 3.88 -14.50 -4.55
CA VAL A 113 3.93 -15.62 -5.50
C VAL A 113 3.90 -16.98 -4.81
N ALA A 114 4.23 -17.00 -3.53
CA ALA A 114 4.08 -18.18 -2.68
C ALA A 114 3.86 -17.75 -1.22
N ASP A 115 2.92 -18.39 -0.54
CA ASP A 115 2.76 -18.30 0.90
C ASP A 115 2.19 -19.59 1.50
N THR A 116 2.60 -19.88 2.72
CA THR A 116 2.08 -21.00 3.51
C THR A 116 2.50 -20.85 4.96
N TYR A 117 2.11 -21.79 5.81
CA TYR A 117 2.66 -21.94 7.15
C TYR A 117 3.12 -23.38 7.36
N ILE A 118 4.00 -23.59 8.32
CA ILE A 118 4.48 -24.91 8.74
C ILE A 118 4.18 -25.12 10.22
N SER A 119 3.96 -26.37 10.60
CA SER A 119 3.48 -26.75 11.94
C SER A 119 4.34 -27.84 12.55
N SER A 120 4.86 -27.63 13.75
CA SER A 120 5.72 -28.62 14.43
C SER A 120 4.96 -29.86 14.88
N TYR A 121 3.64 -29.75 15.11
CA TYR A 121 2.78 -30.86 15.52
C TYR A 121 2.56 -31.87 14.40
N ALA A 122 2.50 -31.41 13.14
CA ALA A 122 2.35 -32.27 11.97
C ALA A 122 3.57 -32.09 11.07
N SER A 123 4.73 -32.58 11.53
CA SER A 123 6.03 -32.17 11.00
C SER A 123 6.23 -32.42 9.50
N ASP A 124 5.62 -33.48 8.98
CA ASP A 124 5.72 -33.90 7.58
C ASP A 124 4.51 -33.47 6.73
N ARG A 125 3.56 -32.75 7.32
CA ARG A 125 2.40 -32.22 6.60
C ARG A 125 2.76 -30.91 5.91
N ASN A 126 2.45 -30.83 4.63
CA ASN A 126 2.42 -29.58 3.87
C ASN A 126 1.06 -28.90 4.06
N TYR A 127 1.07 -27.57 4.17
CA TYR A 127 -0.13 -26.72 4.25
C TYR A 127 -0.17 -25.72 3.09
N GLY A 128 0.50 -26.04 1.99
CA GLY A 128 0.58 -25.20 0.81
C GLY A 128 -0.78 -24.94 0.20
N ASP A 129 -1.76 -25.84 0.38
CA ASP A 129 -3.12 -25.74 -0.14
C ASP A 129 -4.13 -25.11 0.83
N ASP A 130 -3.75 -24.92 2.10
CA ASP A 130 -4.67 -24.48 3.15
C ASP A 130 -5.12 -23.05 2.88
N ARG A 131 -6.43 -22.87 2.71
CA ARG A 131 -6.97 -21.67 2.10
C ARG A 131 -7.01 -20.51 3.09
N ALA A 132 -6.59 -19.36 2.60
CA ALA A 132 -6.90 -18.02 3.11
C ALA A 132 -6.14 -17.53 4.36
N LYS A 133 -5.24 -18.30 4.99
CA LYS A 133 -4.49 -17.82 6.17
C LYS A 133 -2.99 -18.04 6.12
N LEU A 134 -2.25 -17.06 6.64
CA LEU A 134 -0.81 -17.05 6.87
C LEU A 134 -0.61 -16.73 8.36
N SER A 135 0.08 -17.60 9.10
CA SER A 135 0.14 -17.46 10.56
C SER A 135 1.51 -17.77 11.12
N THR A 136 1.74 -17.22 12.29
CA THR A 136 2.93 -17.44 13.09
C THR A 136 2.54 -17.39 14.55
N GLY A 137 2.91 -18.41 15.30
CA GLY A 137 2.45 -18.54 16.67
C GLY A 137 2.91 -19.81 17.35
N ALA A 138 2.45 -19.98 18.58
CA ALA A 138 2.58 -21.23 19.30
C ALA A 138 1.28 -21.54 20.03
N TRP A 139 0.86 -22.80 20.00
CA TRP A 139 -0.35 -23.27 20.68
C TRP A 139 -0.11 -24.65 21.31
N THR A 140 -1.12 -25.19 22.00
CA THR A 140 -1.10 -26.57 22.49
C THR A 140 -2.16 -27.42 21.81
N ILE A 141 -1.79 -28.60 21.33
CA ILE A 141 -2.71 -29.61 20.81
C ILE A 141 -2.57 -30.84 21.69
N SER A 142 -3.66 -31.24 22.38
CA SER A 142 -3.65 -32.36 23.33
C SER A 142 -2.52 -32.30 24.38
N GLY A 143 -2.18 -31.09 24.84
CA GLY A 143 -1.11 -30.84 25.82
C GLY A 143 0.30 -30.76 25.24
N GLN A 144 0.50 -31.01 23.94
CA GLN A 144 1.80 -30.86 23.26
C GLN A 144 1.93 -29.47 22.63
N THR A 145 3.11 -28.86 22.74
CA THR A 145 3.38 -27.56 22.10
C THR A 145 3.48 -27.73 20.58
N ASN A 146 2.77 -26.86 19.87
CA ASN A 146 2.81 -26.72 18.43
C ASN A 146 3.34 -25.34 18.07
N LEU A 147 4.44 -25.29 17.31
CA LEU A 147 5.05 -24.07 16.80
C LEU A 147 4.70 -23.88 15.33
N ILE A 148 4.41 -22.64 14.97
CA ILE A 148 3.88 -22.26 13.67
C ILE A 148 4.71 -21.11 13.12
N ARG A 149 5.16 -21.27 11.89
CA ARG A 149 5.95 -20.27 11.18
C ARG A 149 5.35 -20.02 9.81
N GLY A 150 5.18 -18.76 9.47
CA GLY A 150 4.70 -18.33 8.16
C GLY A 150 5.84 -18.24 7.17
N LEU A 151 5.61 -18.60 5.92
CA LEU A 151 6.55 -18.41 4.82
C LEU A 151 5.86 -17.57 3.74
N LEU A 152 6.56 -16.57 3.22
CA LEU A 152 6.03 -15.60 2.27
C LEU A 152 7.10 -15.21 1.25
N LYS A 153 6.78 -15.27 -0.04
CA LYS A 153 7.69 -14.86 -1.11
C LYS A 153 6.99 -13.92 -2.08
N PHE A 154 7.66 -12.83 -2.42
CA PHE A 154 7.33 -11.95 -3.53
C PHE A 154 8.35 -12.14 -4.64
N ASP A 155 7.91 -12.02 -5.89
CA ASP A 155 8.84 -11.91 -7.02
C ASP A 155 9.24 -10.43 -7.16
N ILE A 156 10.49 -10.12 -6.84
CA ILE A 156 11.02 -8.75 -6.87
C ILE A 156 11.62 -8.55 -8.26
N PRO A 157 11.00 -7.73 -9.13
CA PRO A 157 11.48 -7.55 -10.49
C PRO A 157 12.81 -6.79 -10.50
N SER A 158 13.67 -7.12 -11.46
CA SER A 158 14.82 -6.27 -11.78
C SER A 158 14.32 -4.99 -12.44
N VAL A 159 14.78 -3.84 -11.96
CA VAL A 159 14.54 -2.53 -12.58
C VAL A 159 15.80 -2.03 -13.29
N PRO A 160 15.69 -1.11 -14.26
CA PRO A 160 16.85 -0.46 -14.86
C PRO A 160 17.76 0.18 -13.79
N LYS A 161 19.08 0.18 -14.03
CA LYS A 161 20.10 0.54 -13.02
C LYS A 161 20.01 1.99 -12.52
N GLU A 162 19.37 2.86 -13.31
CA GLU A 162 19.07 4.25 -13.00
C GLU A 162 18.08 4.39 -11.85
N TYR A 163 17.15 3.43 -11.68
CA TYR A 163 16.19 3.44 -10.58
C TYR A 163 16.83 2.90 -9.30
N LYS A 164 16.81 3.71 -8.24
CA LYS A 164 17.26 3.31 -6.89
C LYS A 164 16.05 3.06 -6.01
N LEU A 165 16.08 1.94 -5.29
CA LEU A 165 15.05 1.65 -4.29
C LEU A 165 15.13 2.71 -3.19
N LEU A 166 14.03 3.43 -2.98
CA LEU A 166 13.87 4.39 -1.89
C LEU A 166 13.27 3.72 -0.66
N SER A 167 12.24 2.90 -0.86
CA SER A 167 11.60 2.16 0.24
C SER A 167 10.89 0.91 -0.24
N ALA A 168 10.76 -0.06 0.66
CA ALA A 168 9.92 -1.24 0.49
C ALA A 168 9.04 -1.44 1.73
N ARG A 169 7.72 -1.48 1.52
CA ARG A 169 6.70 -1.51 2.58
C ARG A 169 5.84 -2.75 2.47
N LEU A 170 5.86 -3.59 3.49
CA LEU A 170 5.04 -4.78 3.60
C LEU A 170 3.75 -4.47 4.36
N PHE A 171 2.62 -4.95 3.81
CA PHE A 171 1.29 -4.83 4.39
C PHE A 171 0.71 -6.23 4.61
N LEU A 172 0.22 -6.49 5.82
CA LEU A 172 -0.41 -7.73 6.23
C LEU A 172 -1.74 -7.41 6.93
N PHE A 173 -2.82 -8.04 6.51
CA PHE A 173 -4.17 -7.76 7.00
C PHE A 173 -4.65 -8.91 7.89
N ALA A 174 -5.21 -8.60 9.06
CA ALA A 174 -5.61 -9.61 10.04
C ALA A 174 -6.72 -10.51 9.49
N GLU A 175 -6.57 -11.82 9.68
CA GLU A 175 -7.61 -12.81 9.36
C GLU A 175 -8.33 -13.20 10.66
N THR A 176 -9.58 -12.76 10.80
CA THR A 176 -10.40 -12.95 12.01
C THR A 176 -11.66 -13.75 11.77
N THR A 177 -11.78 -14.40 10.61
CA THR A 177 -12.97 -15.18 10.21
C THR A 177 -12.71 -16.68 10.22
N ILE A 178 -11.44 -17.08 10.09
CA ILE A 178 -11.03 -18.48 10.07
C ILE A 178 -10.36 -18.86 11.40
N PRO A 179 -10.86 -19.88 12.12
CA PRO A 179 -10.27 -20.31 13.36
C PRO A 179 -8.91 -20.99 13.13
N MET A 180 -7.92 -20.57 13.91
CA MET A 180 -6.62 -21.23 13.98
C MET A 180 -6.55 -22.09 15.25
N TYR A 181 -6.13 -23.35 15.13
CA TYR A 181 -6.09 -24.34 16.24
C TYR A 181 -7.41 -24.47 17.02
N GLY A 182 -8.54 -24.14 16.38
CA GLY A 182 -9.85 -24.11 17.02
C GLY A 182 -10.01 -23.00 18.07
N GLN A 183 -9.26 -21.90 17.96
CA GLN A 183 -9.63 -20.63 18.61
C GLN A 183 -11.10 -20.32 18.34
N GLY A 184 -11.81 -19.89 19.38
CA GLY A 184 -13.26 -19.63 19.33
C GLY A 184 -14.14 -20.87 19.12
N ILE A 185 -13.57 -22.05 18.86
CA ILE A 185 -14.29 -23.33 18.75
C ILE A 185 -14.15 -24.14 20.05
N TYR A 186 -12.92 -24.32 20.52
CA TYR A 186 -12.59 -25.15 21.69
C TYR A 186 -12.19 -24.31 22.91
N ASN A 187 -12.22 -22.99 22.80
CA ASN A 187 -11.89 -22.05 23.86
C ASN A 187 -12.71 -20.76 23.69
N SER A 188 -12.61 -19.84 24.65
CA SER A 188 -13.28 -18.54 24.63
C SER A 188 -12.43 -17.43 23.98
N GLU A 189 -11.36 -17.79 23.27
CA GLU A 189 -10.51 -16.80 22.60
C GLU A 189 -11.21 -16.21 21.38
N ARG A 190 -10.95 -14.93 21.12
CA ARG A 190 -11.36 -14.29 19.87
C ARG A 190 -10.47 -14.80 18.73
N LEU A 191 -11.06 -14.88 17.53
CA LEU A 191 -10.32 -15.18 16.32
C LEU A 191 -9.33 -14.06 16.00
N GLY A 192 -8.20 -14.42 15.40
CA GLY A 192 -7.17 -13.48 14.97
C GLY A 192 -5.92 -13.55 15.86
N HIS A 193 -5.37 -12.39 16.18
CA HIS A 193 -4.14 -12.32 16.98
C HIS A 193 -4.42 -12.65 18.46
N SER A 194 -3.50 -13.38 19.09
CA SER A 194 -3.56 -13.69 20.52
C SER A 194 -2.28 -13.30 21.24
N GLN A 195 -2.44 -12.74 22.43
CA GLN A 195 -1.37 -12.45 23.39
C GLN A 195 -1.69 -13.04 24.78
N LEU A 196 -2.47 -14.12 24.80
CA LEU A 196 -3.06 -14.66 26.03
C LEU A 196 -2.03 -14.93 27.13
N SER A 197 -0.85 -15.44 26.77
CA SER A 197 0.23 -15.75 27.73
C SER A 197 1.40 -14.76 27.69
N GLY A 198 1.31 -13.70 26.91
CA GLY A 198 2.35 -12.70 26.73
C GLY A 198 2.48 -12.18 25.29
N SER A 199 3.53 -11.40 25.07
CA SER A 199 3.77 -10.71 23.79
C SER A 199 3.88 -11.67 22.61
N ASN A 200 3.14 -11.37 21.53
CA ASN A 200 3.23 -12.04 20.23
C ASN A 200 4.11 -11.26 19.23
N GLU A 201 5.06 -10.45 19.72
CA GLU A 201 6.08 -9.85 18.85
C GLU A 201 6.78 -10.94 18.03
N TRP A 202 7.08 -10.63 16.78
CA TRP A 202 7.53 -11.60 15.81
C TRP A 202 8.63 -11.04 14.92
N LEU A 203 9.37 -11.94 14.30
CA LEU A 203 10.53 -11.64 13.46
C LEU A 203 10.19 -12.00 12.02
N LEU A 204 10.51 -11.09 11.10
CA LEU A 204 10.55 -11.35 9.67
C LEU A 204 12.02 -11.57 9.27
N SER A 205 12.35 -12.81 8.91
CA SER A 205 13.72 -13.24 8.64
C SER A 205 13.90 -13.68 7.18
N PRO A 206 14.97 -13.27 6.48
CA PRO A 206 15.28 -13.78 5.15
C PRO A 206 15.46 -15.30 5.14
N ILE A 207 14.91 -15.95 4.12
CA ILE A 207 15.12 -17.38 3.88
C ILE A 207 16.43 -17.58 3.09
N LEU A 208 17.21 -18.60 3.44
CA LEU A 208 18.55 -18.84 2.88
C LEU A 208 18.62 -19.96 1.84
N SER A 209 17.52 -20.67 1.59
CA SER A 209 17.47 -21.76 0.61
C SER A 209 16.14 -21.81 -0.12
N LEU A 210 16.14 -22.43 -1.30
CA LEU A 210 14.93 -22.71 -2.06
C LEU A 210 13.91 -23.48 -1.21
N TRP A 211 12.64 -23.15 -1.43
CA TRP A 211 11.49 -23.90 -0.92
C TRP A 211 10.36 -23.82 -1.95
N SER A 212 9.45 -24.77 -1.90
CA SER A 212 8.23 -24.78 -2.71
C SER A 212 7.03 -24.80 -1.77
N GLN A 213 6.04 -23.95 -2.06
CA GLN A 213 4.78 -23.90 -1.32
C GLN A 213 4.12 -25.29 -1.23
N ASP A 214 4.22 -26.09 -2.29
CA ASP A 214 3.50 -27.37 -2.41
C ASP A 214 4.23 -28.54 -1.72
N ASN A 215 5.46 -28.32 -1.25
CA ASN A 215 6.30 -29.40 -0.68
C ASN A 215 6.93 -29.05 0.68
N VAL A 216 6.98 -27.78 1.07
CA VAL A 216 7.64 -27.38 2.33
C VAL A 216 6.85 -27.91 3.54
N THR A 217 7.57 -28.45 4.51
CA THR A 217 7.00 -28.93 5.78
C THR A 217 7.82 -28.38 6.93
N TRP A 218 7.40 -28.63 8.17
CA TRP A 218 8.24 -28.28 9.32
C TRP A 218 9.56 -29.03 9.32
N ALA A 219 9.55 -30.31 8.93
CA ALA A 219 10.75 -31.15 8.87
C ALA A 219 11.72 -30.70 7.76
N THR A 220 11.21 -30.15 6.65
CA THR A 220 12.00 -29.68 5.51
C THR A 220 12.15 -28.16 5.44
N GLN A 221 11.82 -27.45 6.51
CA GLN A 221 11.79 -25.99 6.51
C GLN A 221 13.17 -25.40 6.16
N PRO A 222 13.21 -24.33 5.35
CA PRO A 222 14.46 -23.70 5.01
C PRO A 222 15.03 -22.96 6.22
N ARG A 223 16.35 -22.80 6.27
CA ARG A 223 17.01 -21.98 7.29
C ARG A 223 16.76 -20.50 7.02
N THR A 224 16.80 -19.71 8.08
CA THR A 224 16.71 -18.25 8.03
C THR A 224 18.04 -17.62 8.42
N ALA A 225 18.27 -16.40 7.94
CA ALA A 225 19.33 -15.56 8.48
C ALA A 225 19.05 -15.26 9.95
N LEU A 226 20.10 -15.25 10.77
CA LEU A 226 20.01 -14.88 12.20
C LEU A 226 20.39 -13.41 12.42
N ASP A 227 21.12 -12.85 11.46
CA ASP A 227 21.37 -11.44 11.25
C ASP A 227 20.35 -10.88 10.26
N ASN A 228 20.08 -9.57 10.34
CA ASN A 228 19.17 -8.86 9.44
C ASN A 228 17.70 -9.32 9.51
N GLU A 229 17.15 -9.42 10.71
CA GLU A 229 15.71 -9.67 10.93
C GLU A 229 14.98 -8.36 11.24
N ILE A 230 13.73 -8.24 10.80
CA ILE A 230 12.84 -7.14 11.22
C ILE A 230 12.04 -7.60 12.42
N LEU A 231 12.21 -6.94 13.57
CA LEU A 231 11.33 -7.12 14.72
C LEU A 231 10.03 -6.34 14.49
N VAL A 232 8.92 -7.06 14.40
CA VAL A 232 7.58 -6.49 14.33
C VAL A 232 6.95 -6.52 15.72
N PRO A 233 6.46 -5.36 16.22
CA PRO A 233 5.87 -5.27 17.55
C PRO A 233 4.67 -6.20 17.74
N ALA A 234 4.35 -6.47 19.01
CA ALA A 234 3.16 -7.20 19.39
C ALA A 234 1.88 -6.51 18.92
N SER A 235 0.81 -7.28 18.74
CA SER A 235 -0.48 -6.73 18.35
C SER A 235 -1.08 -5.86 19.47
N ARG A 236 -2.10 -5.08 19.13
CA ARG A 236 -2.89 -4.26 20.06
C ARG A 236 -4.34 -4.73 20.12
N SER A 237 -4.79 -5.45 19.10
CA SER A 237 -6.09 -6.09 19.01
C SER A 237 -6.01 -7.37 18.17
N PRO A 238 -7.02 -8.27 18.26
CA PRO A 238 -7.08 -9.49 17.44
C PRO A 238 -7.20 -9.23 15.93
N ASP A 239 -7.74 -8.07 15.54
CA ASP A 239 -8.06 -7.64 14.18
C ASP A 239 -7.08 -6.59 13.62
N GLN A 240 -5.93 -6.38 14.27
CA GLN A 240 -4.97 -5.37 13.85
C GLN A 240 -4.34 -5.71 12.51
N ASN A 241 -4.51 -4.84 11.51
CA ASN A 241 -3.65 -4.84 10.34
C ASN A 241 -2.25 -4.31 10.69
N TYR A 242 -1.23 -4.89 10.06
CA TYR A 242 0.12 -4.37 10.07
C TYR A 242 0.40 -3.73 8.73
N GLU A 243 0.20 -2.43 8.70
CA GLU A 243 0.41 -1.61 7.53
C GLU A 243 1.78 -0.94 7.64
N ASP A 244 2.47 -0.81 6.50
CA ASP A 244 3.72 -0.05 6.40
C ASP A 244 4.94 -0.63 7.16
N ILE A 245 5.06 -1.97 7.25
CA ILE A 245 6.27 -2.60 7.81
C ILE A 245 7.46 -2.27 6.88
N ASP A 246 8.47 -1.58 7.41
CA ASP A 246 9.70 -1.28 6.68
C ASP A 246 10.55 -2.53 6.45
N ILE A 247 10.65 -2.97 5.20
CA ILE A 247 11.53 -4.07 4.80
C ILE A 247 12.55 -3.62 3.75
N THR A 248 12.81 -2.31 3.66
CA THR A 248 13.68 -1.70 2.63
C THR A 248 15.05 -2.35 2.58
N PHE A 249 15.67 -2.54 3.75
CA PHE A 249 16.98 -3.18 3.84
C PHE A 249 16.98 -4.63 3.32
N LEU A 250 15.92 -5.39 3.59
CA LEU A 250 15.79 -6.78 3.13
C LEU A 250 15.66 -6.84 1.60
N VAL A 251 14.81 -5.99 1.03
CA VAL A 251 14.62 -5.92 -0.43
C VAL A 251 15.89 -5.42 -1.12
N GLN A 252 16.58 -4.43 -0.55
CA GLN A 252 17.87 -3.96 -1.07
C GLN A 252 18.90 -5.10 -1.10
N SER A 253 18.99 -5.90 -0.03
CA SER A 253 19.87 -7.07 0.00
C SER A 253 19.53 -8.10 -1.10
N CYS A 254 18.25 -8.30 -1.42
CA CYS A 254 17.84 -9.17 -2.52
C CYS A 254 18.28 -8.61 -3.89
N LEU A 255 18.15 -7.30 -4.10
CA LEU A 255 18.57 -6.62 -5.33
C LEU A 255 20.10 -6.66 -5.51
N ASP A 256 20.85 -6.45 -4.43
CA ASP A 256 22.33 -6.40 -4.46
C ASP A 256 22.95 -7.78 -4.72
N THR A 257 22.37 -8.83 -4.12
CA THR A 257 22.89 -10.20 -4.23
C THR A 257 22.31 -10.98 -5.41
N GLY A 258 21.16 -10.55 -5.93
CA GLY A 258 20.35 -11.32 -6.88
C GLY A 258 19.68 -12.56 -6.27
N VAL A 259 19.70 -12.70 -4.94
CA VAL A 259 19.16 -13.86 -4.23
C VAL A 259 17.88 -13.46 -3.49
N ASN A 260 16.78 -14.12 -3.83
CA ASN A 260 15.48 -13.94 -3.18
C ASN A 260 14.77 -15.29 -3.00
N TYR A 261 14.82 -15.82 -1.78
CA TYR A 261 14.05 -16.99 -1.38
C TYR A 261 12.82 -16.63 -0.55
N GLY A 262 12.47 -15.34 -0.41
CA GLY A 262 11.38 -14.88 0.45
C GLY A 262 11.77 -14.80 1.93
N PHE A 263 10.75 -14.76 2.77
CA PHE A 263 10.84 -14.45 4.18
C PHE A 263 10.08 -15.46 5.02
N MET A 264 10.58 -15.71 6.22
CA MET A 264 9.91 -16.50 7.23
C MET A 264 9.50 -15.61 8.40
N MET A 265 8.30 -15.86 8.91
CA MET A 265 7.73 -15.23 10.08
C MET A 265 7.82 -16.22 11.25
N LYS A 266 8.38 -15.79 12.39
CA LYS A 266 8.46 -16.58 13.63
C LYS A 266 8.21 -15.70 14.84
N LEU A 267 7.59 -16.21 15.90
CA LEU A 267 7.52 -15.45 17.15
C LEU A 267 8.95 -15.19 17.65
N LYS A 268 9.21 -14.01 18.21
CA LYS A 268 10.50 -13.76 18.88
C LYS A 268 10.65 -14.64 20.12
N THR A 269 9.53 -14.89 20.82
CA THR A 269 9.44 -15.86 21.91
C THR A 269 8.38 -16.91 21.55
N GLU A 270 8.83 -18.09 21.09
CA GLU A 270 7.99 -19.22 20.72
C GLU A 270 7.40 -19.94 21.95
N ALA A 271 6.47 -19.29 22.63
CA ALA A 271 5.76 -19.82 23.80
C ALA A 271 4.25 -19.92 23.52
N PRO A 272 3.56 -20.99 23.99
CA PRO A 272 2.16 -21.22 23.68
C PRO A 272 1.23 -20.05 24.01
N TYR A 273 0.14 -19.94 23.26
CA TYR A 273 -0.93 -18.95 23.41
C TYR A 273 -0.54 -17.54 22.99
N ARG A 274 0.25 -17.46 21.92
CA ARG A 274 0.75 -16.23 21.29
C ARG A 274 0.72 -16.43 19.79
N GLU A 275 0.13 -15.49 19.07
CA GLU A 275 -0.17 -15.68 17.66
C GLU A 275 -0.41 -14.36 16.94
N VAL A 276 0.06 -14.29 15.69
CA VAL A 276 -0.45 -13.38 14.66
C VAL A 276 -0.90 -14.20 13.46
N THR A 277 -2.05 -13.82 12.90
CA THR A 277 -2.72 -14.54 11.80
C THR A 277 -3.28 -13.53 10.82
N PHE A 278 -2.83 -13.67 9.58
CA PHE A 278 -3.11 -12.78 8.48
C PHE A 278 -3.80 -13.54 7.37
N HIS A 279 -4.45 -12.79 6.49
CA HIS A 279 -4.89 -13.34 5.22
C HIS A 279 -3.68 -13.80 4.39
N SER A 280 -3.83 -14.92 3.70
CA SER A 280 -2.87 -15.37 2.67
C SER A 280 -3.15 -14.71 1.32
N GLY A 281 -2.25 -14.89 0.35
CA GLY A 281 -2.43 -14.54 -1.06
C GLY A 281 -3.59 -15.27 -1.75
N LYS A 282 -4.21 -16.24 -1.07
CA LYS A 282 -5.40 -16.98 -1.51
C LYS A 282 -6.71 -16.44 -0.93
N ALA A 283 -6.69 -15.36 -0.16
CA ALA A 283 -7.91 -14.74 0.35
C ALA A 283 -8.85 -14.34 -0.80
N GLU A 284 -10.16 -14.56 -0.62
CA GLU A 284 -11.18 -14.26 -1.65
C GLU A 284 -11.23 -12.75 -1.91
N ASN A 285 -11.22 -11.94 -0.85
CA ASN A 285 -11.08 -10.50 -0.97
C ASN A 285 -9.62 -10.13 -1.25
N ILE A 286 -9.35 -9.72 -2.50
CA ILE A 286 -8.02 -9.34 -2.97
C ILE A 286 -7.45 -8.16 -2.16
N ALA A 287 -8.29 -7.25 -1.65
CA ALA A 287 -7.85 -6.10 -0.87
C ALA A 287 -7.25 -6.47 0.49
N LEU A 288 -7.51 -7.69 0.97
CA LEU A 288 -6.99 -8.21 2.24
C LEU A 288 -5.75 -9.09 2.06
N ARG A 289 -5.29 -9.35 0.83
CA ARG A 289 -4.09 -10.17 0.59
C ARG A 289 -2.81 -9.45 1.03
N PRO A 290 -1.75 -10.18 1.42
CA PRO A 290 -0.43 -9.59 1.64
C PRO A 290 0.02 -8.79 0.43
N ARG A 291 0.71 -7.68 0.71
CA ARG A 291 1.15 -6.74 -0.33
C ARG A 291 2.52 -6.17 -0.01
N LEU A 292 3.36 -6.07 -1.03
CA LEU A 292 4.64 -5.37 -0.95
C LEU A 292 4.63 -4.20 -1.93
N ASP A 293 4.74 -2.98 -1.41
CA ASP A 293 4.88 -1.76 -2.22
C ASP A 293 6.36 -1.35 -2.26
N LEU A 294 6.92 -1.21 -3.47
CA LEU A 294 8.30 -0.80 -3.73
C LEU A 294 8.32 0.58 -4.40
N TYR A 295 9.08 1.51 -3.85
CA TYR A 295 9.22 2.87 -4.37
C TYR A 295 10.63 3.08 -4.88
N TYR A 296 10.77 3.53 -6.13
CA TYR A 296 12.04 3.84 -6.77
C TYR A 296 12.11 5.29 -7.23
N ALA A 297 13.31 5.85 -7.38
CA ALA A 297 13.58 7.15 -8.02
C ALA A 297 14.85 7.15 -8.86
#